data_AF-A0A7L4GSG8-F1
#
_entry.id   AF-A0A7L4GSG8-F1
#
_cell.length_a   1.000
_cell.length_b   1.000
_cell.length_c   1.000
_cell.angle_alpha   90.00
_cell.angle_beta   90.00
_cell.angle_gamma   90.00
#
_symmetry.space_group_name_H-M   'P 1'
#
loop_
_entity.id
_entity.type
_entity.pdbx_description
1 polymer ?
#
loop_
_entity_poly.entity_id
_entity_poly.type
_entity_poly.pdbx_seq_one_letter_code
_entity_poly.pdbx_strand_id
1 'polypeptide(L)'
;RATMKSLRFISAEAFVSNTELARKSLSDVAPDLFPLLFKASYLLEQGEVIHDLVENWPLVDFNIGKLLGTTVDYQEDLSYRTCSACLESCLTGLRDYVLNHPSPYVKRLKVADLTGIKDVEVQFCECKKTMGRWTRTQMLSKICLELLVYLQRAECDPGTFEISINVLIDLFVTERNYELVVQALLKKCCCPLKICCMAFRADNLALQKFFYIIKLTDPSLLHKLEVVHNVRLEMEHLETLFNSIHFPLLTSLTLPARTFNVQRFTATDEWMLTNIGKKMGEMMQLTELSISFSILTGRIQKLLSPLKTPLKMLDVSNCSLNHADMAYLANSFHANHLEALDLSGHNITDLYPSTFFKLLSHSSSVLRSLTLEDCNIQDSHVNMLILGLSPCQKLQEFKFLGNPLSSQALKHLFTFLCELPMLKNVEFPVPKDCYPVGITYPIDDASLCRFDHQKYESVAKELNLILLQSNREDVKASTPLFGSYDAAVQETNNELGAYLIKSFKEVLEKFTTSLNKMS
;
A
#
# COMPACT_ATOMS: atom_id res chain seq x y z
N ARG A 1 -2.28 -27.42 3.00
CA ARG A 1 -2.26 -27.99 4.37
C ARG A 1 -3.63 -27.74 4.99
N ALA A 2 -4.30 -28.75 5.58
CA ALA A 2 -5.58 -28.55 6.26
C ALA A 2 -5.37 -27.59 7.45
N THR A 3 -6.12 -26.50 7.49
CA THR A 3 -6.10 -25.54 8.60
C THR A 3 -6.71 -26.19 9.83
N MET A 4 -5.98 -26.22 10.95
CA MET A 4 -6.55 -26.71 12.21
C MET A 4 -7.62 -25.74 12.69
N LYS A 5 -8.84 -26.24 12.84
CA LYS A 5 -9.99 -25.54 13.41
C LYS A 5 -10.26 -26.09 14.81
N SER A 6 -10.49 -25.23 15.79
CA SER A 6 -10.95 -25.67 17.11
C SER A 6 -12.39 -26.19 17.02
N LEU A 7 -12.80 -27.01 17.99
CA LEU A 7 -14.20 -27.43 18.09
C LEU A 7 -15.15 -26.23 18.20
N ARG A 8 -14.73 -25.17 18.92
CA ARG A 8 -15.50 -23.93 19.04
C ARG A 8 -15.72 -23.28 17.67
N PHE A 9 -14.68 -23.21 16.83
CA PHE A 9 -14.80 -22.62 15.50
C PHE A 9 -15.71 -23.45 14.59
N ILE A 10 -15.59 -24.78 14.62
CA ILE A 10 -16.47 -25.68 13.85
C ILE A 10 -17.93 -25.52 14.28
N SER A 11 -18.20 -25.39 15.57
CA SER A 11 -19.55 -25.12 16.08
C SER A 11 -20.08 -23.75 15.62
N ALA A 12 -19.22 -22.72 15.62
CA ALA A 12 -19.57 -21.40 15.09
C ALA A 12 -19.89 -21.44 13.59
N GLU A 13 -19.07 -22.13 12.79
CA GLU A 13 -19.36 -22.34 11.36
C GLU A 13 -20.68 -23.07 11.15
N ALA A 14 -20.94 -24.15 11.89
CA ALA A 14 -22.17 -24.90 11.81
C ALA A 14 -23.40 -24.04 12.17
N PHE A 15 -23.30 -23.24 13.25
CA PHE A 15 -24.36 -22.31 13.66
C PHE A 15 -24.67 -21.29 12.56
N VAL A 16 -23.63 -20.65 12.03
CA VAL A 16 -23.75 -19.59 11.03
C VAL A 16 -24.15 -20.11 9.64
N SER A 17 -23.86 -21.38 9.32
CA SER A 17 -24.24 -21.99 8.04
C SER A 17 -25.75 -22.01 7.79
N ASN A 18 -26.57 -21.93 8.85
CA ASN A 18 -28.01 -21.73 8.76
C ASN A 18 -28.36 -20.28 9.12
N THR A 19 -28.37 -19.41 8.11
CA THR A 19 -28.61 -17.97 8.24
C THR A 19 -29.88 -17.65 9.03
N GLU A 20 -31.00 -18.30 8.73
CA GLU A 20 -32.28 -18.03 9.41
C GLU A 20 -32.24 -18.39 10.89
N LEU A 21 -31.64 -19.54 11.23
CA LEU A 21 -31.51 -19.99 12.61
C LEU A 21 -30.56 -19.07 13.38
N ALA A 22 -29.40 -18.75 12.78
CA ALA A 22 -28.40 -17.89 13.41
C ALA A 22 -28.98 -16.53 13.78
N ARG A 23 -29.72 -15.90 12.86
CA ARG A 23 -30.36 -14.59 13.07
C ARG A 23 -31.44 -14.64 14.16
N LYS A 24 -32.27 -15.70 14.18
CA LYS A 24 -33.32 -15.86 15.21
C LYS A 24 -32.77 -16.12 16.61
N SER A 25 -31.63 -16.79 16.71
CA SER A 25 -31.03 -17.17 17.99
C SER A 25 -29.99 -16.17 18.52
N LEU A 26 -29.72 -15.08 17.79
CA LEU A 26 -28.63 -14.14 18.11
C LEU A 26 -28.80 -13.44 19.47
N SER A 27 -30.04 -13.24 19.92
CA SER A 27 -30.36 -12.67 21.24
C SER A 27 -29.92 -13.55 22.42
N ASP A 28 -29.80 -14.86 22.18
CA ASP A 28 -29.50 -15.87 23.19
C ASP A 28 -28.00 -16.22 23.23
N VAL A 29 -27.22 -15.62 22.31
CA VAL A 29 -25.78 -15.86 22.20
C VAL A 29 -25.01 -15.05 23.26
N ALA A 30 -24.08 -15.72 23.94
CA ALA A 30 -23.20 -15.07 24.90
C ALA A 30 -22.28 -14.02 24.23
N PRO A 31 -22.08 -12.83 24.85
CA PRO A 31 -21.28 -11.74 24.26
C PRO A 31 -19.86 -12.11 23.80
N ASP A 32 -19.22 -13.06 24.48
CA ASP A 32 -17.86 -13.52 24.17
C ASP A 32 -17.77 -14.39 22.91
N LEU A 33 -18.92 -14.83 22.38
CA LEU A 33 -18.99 -15.60 21.14
C LEU A 33 -19.14 -14.73 19.89
N PHE A 34 -19.49 -13.44 20.02
CA PHE A 34 -19.64 -12.53 18.87
C PHE A 34 -18.37 -12.44 18.00
N PRO A 35 -17.15 -12.29 18.57
CA PRO A 35 -15.92 -12.35 17.78
C PRO A 35 -15.74 -13.64 16.97
N LEU A 36 -16.06 -14.78 17.57
CA LEU A 36 -15.92 -16.10 16.96
C LEU A 36 -16.95 -16.28 15.82
N LEU A 37 -18.20 -15.91 16.08
CA LEU A 37 -19.28 -15.95 15.09
C LEU A 37 -18.99 -14.99 13.94
N PHE A 38 -18.48 -13.78 14.21
CA PHE A 38 -18.13 -12.82 13.16
C PHE A 38 -17.09 -13.41 12.19
N LYS A 39 -16.01 -14.02 12.71
CA LYS A 39 -14.98 -14.64 11.87
C LYS A 39 -15.55 -15.81 11.05
N ALA A 40 -16.41 -16.64 11.65
CA ALA A 40 -17.08 -17.74 10.96
C ALA A 40 -18.05 -17.24 9.86
N SER A 41 -18.84 -16.21 10.13
CA SER A 41 -19.72 -15.57 9.16
C SER A 41 -18.94 -14.95 8.01
N TYR A 42 -17.79 -14.34 8.29
CA TYR A 42 -16.92 -13.80 7.25
C TYR A 42 -16.33 -14.90 6.35
N LEU A 43 -15.92 -16.03 6.95
CA LEU A 43 -15.40 -17.19 6.22
C LEU A 43 -16.45 -17.79 5.27
N LEU A 44 -17.72 -17.86 5.72
CA LEU A 44 -18.85 -18.43 4.98
C LEU A 44 -19.63 -17.40 4.14
N GLU A 45 -19.16 -16.16 4.08
CA GLU A 45 -19.78 -15.06 3.32
C GLU A 45 -21.23 -14.76 3.72
N GLN A 46 -21.57 -14.99 4.99
CA GLN A 46 -22.91 -14.78 5.54
C GLN A 46 -23.15 -13.32 5.91
N GLY A 47 -23.30 -12.48 4.88
CA GLY A 47 -23.48 -11.02 5.02
C GLY A 47 -24.63 -10.61 5.94
N GLU A 48 -25.77 -11.30 5.91
CA GLU A 48 -26.89 -10.98 6.81
C GLU A 48 -26.56 -11.26 8.29
N VAL A 49 -25.86 -12.35 8.58
CA VAL A 49 -25.43 -12.66 9.95
C VAL A 49 -24.37 -11.66 10.42
N ILE A 50 -23.45 -11.25 9.54
CA ILE A 50 -22.46 -10.20 9.84
C ILE A 50 -23.16 -8.89 10.20
N HIS A 51 -24.15 -8.49 9.41
CA HIS A 51 -24.94 -7.30 9.67
C HIS A 51 -25.54 -7.34 11.08
N ASP A 52 -26.29 -8.40 11.40
CA ASP A 52 -27.01 -8.53 12.67
C ASP A 52 -26.04 -8.63 13.87
N LEU A 53 -24.87 -9.27 13.68
CA LEU A 53 -23.81 -9.32 14.70
C LEU A 53 -23.25 -7.92 15.00
N VAL A 54 -22.97 -7.12 13.98
CA VAL A 54 -22.41 -5.77 14.15
C VAL A 54 -23.46 -4.82 14.71
N GLU A 55 -24.70 -4.92 14.26
CA GLU A 55 -25.84 -4.17 14.77
C GLU A 55 -26.07 -4.41 16.28
N ASN A 56 -25.82 -5.63 16.75
CA ASN A 56 -25.99 -6.02 18.15
C ASN A 56 -24.66 -6.17 18.92
N TRP A 57 -23.59 -5.52 18.44
CA TRP A 57 -22.25 -5.76 18.98
C TRP A 57 -22.15 -5.45 20.49
N PRO A 58 -21.80 -6.43 21.34
CA PRO A 58 -21.92 -6.27 22.80
C PRO A 58 -20.65 -5.73 23.46
N LEU A 59 -19.53 -5.66 22.73
CA LEU A 59 -18.22 -5.28 23.27
C LEU A 59 -17.94 -3.79 23.06
N VAL A 60 -16.95 -3.26 23.80
CA VAL A 60 -16.56 -1.84 23.74
C VAL A 60 -15.77 -1.53 22.47
N ASP A 61 -15.04 -2.52 21.95
CA ASP A 61 -14.26 -2.43 20.73
C ASP A 61 -14.74 -3.45 19.68
N PHE A 62 -14.79 -3.00 18.44
CA PHE A 62 -14.93 -3.83 17.25
C PHE A 62 -13.68 -3.61 16.41
N ASN A 63 -12.83 -4.61 16.23
CA ASN A 63 -11.59 -4.48 15.47
C ASN A 63 -11.52 -5.53 14.37
N ILE A 64 -11.84 -5.14 13.14
CA ILE A 64 -11.97 -6.08 12.02
C ILE A 64 -10.65 -6.79 11.71
N GLY A 65 -9.52 -6.08 11.79
CA GLY A 65 -8.20 -6.67 11.56
C GLY A 65 -7.87 -7.78 12.56
N LYS A 66 -8.14 -7.56 13.86
CA LYS A 66 -7.96 -8.59 14.90
C LYS A 66 -8.94 -9.75 14.76
N LEU A 67 -10.18 -9.47 14.38
CA LEU A 67 -11.22 -10.48 14.19
C LEU A 67 -10.91 -11.41 13.02
N LEU A 68 -10.39 -10.86 11.92
CA LEU A 68 -10.07 -11.62 10.72
C LEU A 68 -8.67 -12.24 10.73
N GLY A 69 -7.74 -11.66 11.49
CA GLY A 69 -6.38 -12.16 11.66
C GLY A 69 -6.30 -13.55 12.29
N THR A 70 -5.09 -14.09 12.44
CA THR A 70 -4.86 -15.41 13.05
C THR A 70 -5.36 -15.47 14.50
N THR A 71 -6.20 -16.45 14.83
CA THR A 71 -6.75 -16.64 16.18
C THR A 71 -6.43 -18.05 16.70
N VAL A 72 -6.58 -18.25 18.02
CA VAL A 72 -6.41 -19.58 18.66
C VAL A 72 -7.39 -20.60 18.06
N ASP A 73 -8.60 -20.16 17.72
CA ASP A 73 -9.67 -21.00 17.19
C ASP A 73 -9.53 -21.28 15.68
N TYR A 74 -8.93 -20.35 14.92
CA TYR A 74 -8.70 -20.49 13.49
C TYR A 74 -7.44 -19.76 13.00
N GLN A 75 -6.48 -20.54 12.51
CA GLN A 75 -5.14 -20.07 12.13
C GLN A 75 -5.07 -19.38 10.76
N GLU A 76 -6.10 -19.48 9.92
CA GLU A 76 -6.09 -18.74 8.66
C GLU A 76 -6.33 -17.24 8.91
N ASP A 77 -5.54 -16.41 8.25
CA ASP A 77 -5.68 -14.97 8.22
C ASP A 77 -6.64 -14.56 7.10
N LEU A 78 -7.84 -14.13 7.48
CA LEU A 78 -8.89 -13.68 6.56
C LEU A 78 -8.79 -12.19 6.25
N SER A 79 -7.81 -11.45 6.79
CA SER A 79 -7.64 -10.00 6.53
C SER A 79 -7.32 -9.69 5.07
N TYR A 80 -6.87 -10.69 4.31
CA TYR A 80 -6.62 -10.63 2.86
C TYR A 80 -7.88 -10.89 2.02
N ARG A 81 -9.03 -11.19 2.63
CA ARG A 81 -10.30 -11.34 1.90
C ARG A 81 -11.06 -10.02 2.00
N THR A 82 -11.20 -9.29 0.91
CA THR A 82 -11.93 -8.01 0.86
C THR A 82 -13.35 -8.22 0.34
N CYS A 83 -14.05 -9.22 0.86
CA CYS A 83 -15.36 -9.63 0.35
C CYS A 83 -16.37 -8.46 0.41
N SER A 84 -16.90 -8.08 -0.76
CA SER A 84 -17.80 -6.93 -0.87
C SER A 84 -19.06 -7.07 -0.01
N ALA A 85 -19.72 -8.23 -0.06
CA ALA A 85 -20.95 -8.44 0.71
C ALA A 85 -20.69 -8.38 2.23
N CYS A 86 -19.61 -8.97 2.70
CA CYS A 86 -19.26 -8.97 4.12
C CYS A 86 -18.92 -7.56 4.62
N LEU A 87 -18.10 -6.82 3.87
CA LEU A 87 -17.69 -5.47 4.25
C LEU A 87 -18.85 -4.46 4.16
N GLU A 88 -19.70 -4.59 3.15
CA GLU A 88 -20.94 -3.82 3.03
C GLU A 88 -21.84 -4.05 4.26
N SER A 89 -22.08 -5.32 4.61
CA SER A 89 -22.84 -5.70 5.80
C SER A 89 -22.23 -5.22 7.12
N CYS A 90 -20.90 -5.18 7.24
CA CYS A 90 -20.24 -4.61 8.41
C CYS A 90 -20.57 -3.11 8.55
N LEU A 91 -20.47 -2.35 7.45
CA LEU A 91 -20.69 -0.92 7.46
C LEU A 91 -22.17 -0.57 7.69
N THR A 92 -23.10 -1.29 7.05
CA THR A 92 -24.54 -1.12 7.30
C THR A 92 -24.94 -1.58 8.70
N GLY A 93 -24.33 -2.64 9.23
CA GLY A 93 -24.51 -3.05 10.62
C GLY A 93 -24.07 -1.98 11.61
N LEU A 94 -22.97 -1.25 11.36
CA LEU A 94 -22.56 -0.10 12.19
C LEU A 94 -23.55 1.08 12.10
N ARG A 95 -24.13 1.32 10.92
CA ARG A 95 -25.20 2.30 10.74
C ARG A 95 -26.41 1.93 11.61
N ASP A 96 -26.83 0.68 11.53
CA ASP A 96 -28.05 0.21 12.19
C ASP A 96 -27.82 0.01 13.71
N TYR A 97 -26.57 -0.27 14.13
CA TYR A 97 -26.14 -0.15 15.53
C TYR A 97 -26.39 1.26 16.08
N VAL A 98 -26.28 2.33 15.28
CA VAL A 98 -26.60 3.68 15.75
C VAL A 98 -28.12 3.88 15.78
N LEU A 99 -28.81 3.48 14.72
CA LEU A 99 -30.24 3.78 14.50
C LEU A 99 -31.21 3.00 15.38
N ASN A 100 -30.94 1.72 15.64
CA ASN A 100 -31.90 0.84 16.30
C ASN A 100 -31.99 1.13 17.80
N HIS A 101 -33.11 0.80 18.45
CA HIS A 101 -33.21 0.96 19.90
C HIS A 101 -32.26 0.02 20.64
N PRO A 102 -31.86 0.33 21.89
CA PRO A 102 -31.09 -0.61 22.69
C PRO A 102 -31.84 -1.95 22.75
N SER A 103 -31.18 -2.99 22.23
CA SER A 103 -31.39 -4.39 22.57
C SER A 103 -31.51 -4.55 24.10
N PRO A 104 -32.01 -5.67 24.66
CA PRO A 104 -31.90 -5.95 26.11
C PRO A 104 -30.48 -5.73 26.69
N TYR A 105 -29.45 -5.67 25.84
CA TYR A 105 -28.09 -5.28 26.19
C TYR A 105 -27.82 -3.79 25.94
N VAL A 106 -27.19 -3.14 26.92
CA VAL A 106 -26.71 -1.76 26.79
C VAL A 106 -25.71 -1.66 25.63
N LYS A 107 -25.91 -0.68 24.74
CA LYS A 107 -24.96 -0.35 23.67
C LYS A 107 -23.62 0.13 24.24
N ARG A 108 -22.56 -0.66 24.08
CA ARG A 108 -21.23 -0.41 24.67
C ARG A 108 -20.13 -0.02 23.69
N LEU A 109 -20.34 -0.24 22.39
CA LEU A 109 -19.35 0.06 21.35
C LEU A 109 -18.93 1.54 21.40
N LYS A 110 -17.62 1.77 21.51
CA LYS A 110 -16.98 3.09 21.50
C LYS A 110 -15.95 3.23 20.38
N VAL A 111 -15.35 2.13 19.93
CA VAL A 111 -14.35 2.13 18.86
C VAL A 111 -14.67 1.05 17.84
N ALA A 112 -14.82 1.45 16.59
CA ALA A 112 -14.88 0.55 15.44
C ALA A 112 -13.60 0.74 14.62
N ASP A 113 -12.65 -0.16 14.79
CA ASP A 113 -11.41 -0.19 14.03
C ASP A 113 -11.61 -1.00 12.75
N LEU A 114 -11.70 -0.29 11.63
CA LEU A 114 -11.86 -0.81 10.27
C LEU A 114 -10.51 -0.92 9.53
N THR A 115 -9.40 -0.74 10.24
CA THR A 115 -8.05 -0.92 9.69
C THR A 115 -7.63 -2.39 9.70
N GLY A 116 -6.48 -2.69 9.09
CA GLY A 116 -5.90 -4.05 9.09
C GLY A 116 -6.42 -4.97 7.99
N ILE A 117 -7.33 -4.51 7.13
CA ILE A 117 -7.74 -5.20 5.90
C ILE A 117 -6.71 -4.96 4.81
N LYS A 118 -6.28 -6.02 4.12
CA LYS A 118 -5.25 -5.97 3.06
C LYS A 118 -5.88 -6.25 1.71
N ASP A 119 -5.89 -5.24 0.85
CA ASP A 119 -6.39 -5.36 -0.52
C ASP A 119 -5.39 -6.19 -1.36
N VAL A 120 -5.87 -7.26 -2.02
CA VAL A 120 -5.04 -8.21 -2.78
C VAL A 120 -5.59 -8.47 -4.18
N GLU A 121 -4.68 -8.87 -5.07
CA GLU A 121 -4.97 -9.23 -6.46
C GLU A 121 -5.99 -10.38 -6.58
N VAL A 122 -5.72 -11.47 -5.87
CA VAL A 122 -6.51 -12.69 -5.96
C VAL A 122 -7.38 -12.80 -4.72
N GLN A 123 -8.69 -12.71 -4.93
CA GLN A 123 -9.68 -12.90 -3.87
C GLN A 123 -9.92 -14.39 -3.63
N PHE A 124 -9.86 -14.78 -2.36
CA PHE A 124 -10.07 -16.16 -1.91
C PHE A 124 -11.50 -16.43 -1.42
N CYS A 125 -12.41 -15.46 -1.58
CA CYS A 125 -13.84 -15.64 -1.34
C CYS A 125 -14.56 -16.22 -2.59
N GLU A 126 -15.61 -17.01 -2.38
CA GLU A 126 -16.44 -17.63 -3.41
C GLU A 126 -17.14 -16.61 -4.30
N CYS A 127 -17.60 -15.48 -3.74
CA CYS A 127 -18.27 -14.44 -4.54
C CYS A 127 -17.34 -13.71 -5.52
N LYS A 128 -16.01 -13.77 -5.32
CA LYS A 128 -14.96 -13.09 -6.11
C LYS A 128 -15.16 -11.57 -6.29
N LYS A 129 -16.02 -10.96 -5.48
CA LYS A 129 -16.27 -9.51 -5.48
C LYS A 129 -15.47 -8.85 -4.37
N THR A 130 -14.61 -7.91 -4.75
CA THR A 130 -13.76 -7.14 -3.83
C THR A 130 -14.37 -5.77 -3.55
N MET A 131 -14.26 -5.32 -2.31
CA MET A 131 -14.49 -3.93 -1.90
C MET A 131 -13.18 -3.36 -1.35
N GLY A 132 -12.48 -2.63 -2.22
CA GLY A 132 -11.19 -2.02 -1.91
C GLY A 132 -11.28 -0.82 -0.98
N ARG A 133 -10.12 -0.26 -0.63
CA ARG A 133 -10.00 0.89 0.28
C ARG A 133 -10.77 2.12 -0.20
N TRP A 134 -10.78 2.40 -1.50
CA TRP A 134 -11.49 3.55 -2.07
C TRP A 134 -13.01 3.39 -1.88
N THR A 135 -13.54 2.21 -2.20
CA THR A 135 -14.97 1.90 -2.08
C THR A 135 -15.40 1.91 -0.62
N ARG A 136 -14.58 1.38 0.30
CA ARG A 136 -14.80 1.46 1.76
C ARG A 136 -14.85 2.91 2.23
N THR A 137 -13.92 3.75 1.78
CA THR A 137 -13.89 5.19 2.09
C THR A 137 -15.17 5.91 1.64
N GLN A 138 -15.59 5.64 0.40
CA GLN A 138 -16.80 6.22 -0.17
C GLN A 138 -18.05 5.78 0.60
N MET A 139 -18.18 4.49 0.90
CA MET A 139 -19.35 3.94 1.56
C MET A 139 -19.50 4.45 3.00
N LEU A 140 -18.40 4.47 3.79
CA LEU A 140 -18.45 5.01 5.15
C LEU A 140 -18.85 6.50 5.13
N SER A 141 -18.26 7.28 4.22
CA SER A 141 -18.58 8.71 4.11
C SER A 141 -20.06 8.93 3.77
N LYS A 142 -20.62 8.11 2.87
CA LYS A 142 -22.05 8.12 2.53
C LYS A 142 -22.92 7.78 3.74
N ILE A 143 -22.60 6.71 4.47
CA ILE A 143 -23.31 6.31 5.69
C ILE A 143 -23.32 7.43 6.72
N CYS A 144 -22.17 8.06 6.97
CA CYS A 144 -22.08 9.17 7.94
C CYS A 144 -23.02 10.32 7.57
N LEU A 145 -23.12 10.67 6.28
CA LEU A 145 -24.01 11.73 5.80
C LEU A 145 -25.48 11.31 5.84
N GLU A 146 -25.81 10.08 5.45
CA GLU A 146 -27.17 9.54 5.52
C GLU A 146 -27.68 9.48 6.97
N LEU A 147 -26.84 9.05 7.91
CA LEU A 147 -27.14 9.08 9.34
C LEU A 147 -27.49 10.49 9.82
N LEU A 148 -26.70 11.49 9.43
CA LEU A 148 -26.97 12.88 9.80
C LEU A 148 -28.31 13.37 9.24
N VAL A 149 -28.64 13.03 8.00
CA VAL A 149 -29.93 13.38 7.39
C VAL A 149 -31.09 12.68 8.11
N TYR A 150 -30.92 11.41 8.46
CA TYR A 150 -31.93 10.65 9.20
C TYR A 150 -32.19 11.26 10.58
N LEU A 151 -31.13 11.54 11.35
CA LEU A 151 -31.21 12.11 12.69
C LEU A 151 -31.79 13.53 12.71
N GLN A 152 -31.67 14.28 11.61
CA GLN A 152 -32.30 15.60 11.47
C GLN A 152 -33.79 15.54 11.14
N ARG A 153 -34.24 14.47 10.48
CA ARG A 153 -35.63 14.31 10.02
C ARG A 153 -36.52 13.58 11.01
N ALA A 154 -35.95 12.66 11.78
CA ALA A 154 -36.68 11.94 12.81
C ALA A 154 -36.78 12.80 14.08
N GLU A 155 -37.94 12.78 14.73
CA GLU A 155 -38.08 13.11 16.15
C GLU A 155 -37.38 12.00 16.97
N CYS A 156 -36.05 11.90 16.82
CA CYS A 156 -35.27 10.81 17.40
C CYS A 156 -35.28 10.89 18.94
N ASP A 157 -35.33 9.70 19.55
CA ASP A 157 -35.17 9.51 20.99
C ASP A 157 -33.84 10.16 21.45
N PRO A 158 -33.82 10.91 22.57
CA PRO A 158 -32.62 11.63 23.03
C PRO A 158 -31.38 10.73 23.17
N GLY A 159 -31.58 9.44 23.46
CA GLY A 159 -30.51 8.44 23.63
C GLY A 159 -29.68 8.16 22.38
N THR A 160 -30.18 8.43 21.17
CA THR A 160 -29.40 8.21 19.93
C THR A 160 -28.25 9.21 19.79
N PHE A 161 -28.36 10.39 20.40
CA PHE A 161 -27.28 11.38 20.47
C PHE A 161 -26.20 11.04 21.49
N GLU A 162 -26.45 10.10 22.43
CA GLU A 162 -25.43 9.63 23.38
C GLU A 162 -24.46 8.61 22.75
N ILE A 163 -24.85 8.00 21.63
CA ILE A 163 -24.01 7.07 20.90
C ILE A 163 -22.92 7.87 20.18
N SER A 164 -21.67 7.60 20.55
CA SER A 164 -20.51 8.14 19.89
C SER A 164 -19.46 7.05 19.75
N ILE A 165 -19.14 6.74 18.50
CA ILE A 165 -18.22 5.68 18.11
C ILE A 165 -17.10 6.31 17.28
N ASN A 166 -15.86 6.13 17.70
CA ASN A 166 -14.70 6.48 16.89
C ASN A 166 -14.47 5.37 15.86
N VAL A 167 -14.56 5.72 14.58
CA VAL A 167 -14.34 4.79 13.46
C VAL A 167 -12.93 5.00 12.93
N LEU A 168 -12.01 4.10 13.25
CA LEU A 168 -10.63 4.15 12.75
C LEU A 168 -10.61 3.58 11.33
N ILE A 169 -10.09 4.33 10.35
CA ILE A 169 -10.09 3.92 8.95
C ILE A 169 -8.90 4.48 8.17
N ASP A 170 -8.48 3.73 7.15
CA ASP A 170 -7.53 4.18 6.13
C ASP A 170 -8.30 4.83 4.98
N LEU A 171 -8.20 6.15 4.84
CA LEU A 171 -8.89 6.91 3.81
C LEU A 171 -8.11 6.87 2.49
N PHE A 172 -8.83 6.62 1.40
CA PHE A 172 -8.32 6.76 0.04
C PHE A 172 -9.21 7.71 -0.75
N VAL A 173 -8.66 8.88 -1.09
CA VAL A 173 -9.39 9.97 -1.73
C VAL A 173 -8.83 10.28 -3.11
N THR A 174 -9.74 10.36 -4.07
CA THR A 174 -9.52 10.84 -5.44
C THR A 174 -10.48 11.97 -5.78
N GLU A 175 -10.37 12.55 -6.98
CA GLU A 175 -11.32 13.58 -7.44
C GLU A 175 -12.78 13.09 -7.43
N ARG A 176 -13.02 11.78 -7.60
CA ARG A 176 -14.39 11.23 -7.70
C ARG A 176 -15.13 11.18 -6.37
N ASN A 177 -14.44 10.88 -5.27
CA ASN A 177 -15.06 10.80 -3.94
C ASN A 177 -14.73 12.02 -3.05
N TYR A 178 -13.91 12.96 -3.53
CA TYR A 178 -13.45 14.14 -2.78
C TYR A 178 -14.59 14.88 -2.07
N GLU A 179 -15.63 15.31 -2.80
CA GLU A 179 -16.70 16.14 -2.22
C GLU A 179 -17.48 15.39 -1.13
N LEU A 180 -17.72 14.10 -1.35
CA LEU A 180 -18.41 13.25 -0.38
C LEU A 180 -17.59 13.12 0.91
N VAL A 181 -16.30 12.82 0.79
CA VAL A 181 -15.40 12.63 1.94
C VAL A 181 -15.23 13.95 2.70
N VAL A 182 -15.05 15.07 2.00
CA VAL A 182 -14.95 16.41 2.61
C VAL A 182 -16.20 16.73 3.42
N GLN A 183 -17.40 16.51 2.85
CA GLN A 183 -18.66 16.76 3.55
C GLN A 183 -18.78 15.90 4.81
N ALA A 184 -18.41 14.61 4.74
CA ALA A 184 -18.44 13.72 5.89
C ALA A 184 -17.47 14.16 7.00
N LEU A 185 -16.23 14.53 6.65
CA LEU A 185 -15.22 15.01 7.60
C LEU A 185 -15.62 16.34 8.25
N LEU A 186 -16.18 17.28 7.49
CA LEU A 186 -16.69 18.56 8.02
C LEU A 186 -17.82 18.36 9.04
N LYS A 187 -18.60 17.27 8.92
CA LYS A 187 -19.70 16.93 9.82
C LYS A 187 -19.33 15.91 10.88
N LYS A 188 -18.06 15.50 10.97
CA LYS A 188 -17.56 14.50 11.93
C LYS A 188 -18.03 14.74 13.36
N CYS A 189 -17.97 15.98 13.85
CA CYS A 189 -18.34 16.31 15.23
C CYS A 189 -19.83 16.09 15.55
N CYS A 190 -20.70 16.15 14.53
CA CYS A 190 -22.13 15.95 14.68
C CYS A 190 -22.58 14.51 14.39
N CYS A 191 -21.72 13.70 13.78
CA CYS A 191 -22.04 12.33 13.42
C CYS A 191 -21.76 11.39 14.61
N PRO A 192 -22.68 10.46 14.94
CA PRO A 192 -22.41 9.40 15.92
C PRO A 192 -21.20 8.54 15.54
N LEU A 193 -21.01 8.29 14.24
CA LEU A 193 -19.84 7.62 13.67
C LEU A 193 -18.77 8.65 13.33
N LYS A 194 -17.79 8.82 14.23
CA LYS A 194 -16.70 9.81 14.12
C LYS A 194 -15.53 9.21 13.34
N ILE A 195 -15.37 9.64 12.08
CA ILE A 195 -14.25 9.20 11.24
C ILE A 195 -12.91 9.66 11.83
N CYS A 196 -12.01 8.71 12.12
CA CYS A 196 -10.64 8.93 12.57
C CYS A 196 -9.69 8.32 11.54
N CYS A 197 -8.98 9.18 10.80
CA CYS A 197 -8.09 8.76 9.73
C CYS A 197 -6.75 8.26 10.29
N MET A 198 -6.43 6.98 10.07
CA MET A 198 -5.18 6.38 10.53
C MET A 198 -4.11 6.37 9.43
N ALA A 199 -4.53 6.18 8.18
CA ALA A 199 -3.72 6.34 6.99
C ALA A 199 -4.49 7.15 5.93
N PHE A 200 -3.79 8.03 5.22
CA PHE A 200 -4.39 8.88 4.20
C PHE A 200 -3.63 8.71 2.88
N ARG A 201 -4.35 8.22 1.86
CA ARG A 201 -3.89 8.20 0.47
C ARG A 201 -4.63 9.25 -0.35
N ALA A 202 -3.87 10.17 -0.93
CA ALA A 202 -4.32 11.14 -1.92
C ALA A 202 -3.78 10.74 -3.30
N ASP A 203 -4.68 10.57 -4.26
CA ASP A 203 -4.35 10.17 -5.63
C ASP A 203 -5.14 11.04 -6.60
N ASN A 204 -4.48 11.53 -7.65
CA ASN A 204 -5.08 12.33 -8.72
C ASN A 204 -5.81 13.61 -8.26
N LEU A 205 -5.46 14.17 -7.09
CA LEU A 205 -6.09 15.36 -6.51
C LEU A 205 -5.39 16.66 -6.92
N ALA A 206 -6.19 17.71 -7.16
CA ALA A 206 -5.67 19.07 -7.26
C ALA A 206 -4.98 19.49 -5.94
N LEU A 207 -3.88 20.25 -6.05
CA LEU A 207 -3.06 20.64 -4.89
C LEU A 207 -3.86 21.36 -3.80
N GLN A 208 -4.71 22.32 -4.16
CA GLN A 208 -5.55 23.05 -3.20
C GLN A 208 -6.51 22.13 -2.46
N LYS A 209 -7.09 21.15 -3.17
CA LYS A 209 -7.97 20.13 -2.60
C LYS A 209 -7.22 19.26 -1.60
N PHE A 210 -6.01 18.82 -1.94
CA PHE A 210 -5.13 18.08 -1.03
C PHE A 210 -4.85 18.87 0.26
N PHE A 211 -4.41 20.13 0.15
CA PHE A 211 -4.12 20.98 1.32
C PHE A 211 -5.34 21.24 2.20
N TYR A 212 -6.52 21.27 1.61
CA TYR A 212 -7.76 21.44 2.35
C TYR A 212 -8.12 20.15 3.11
N ILE A 213 -8.19 19.01 2.42
CA ILE A 213 -8.64 17.77 3.03
C ILE A 213 -7.68 17.22 4.07
N ILE A 214 -6.35 17.34 3.90
CA ILE A 214 -5.38 16.84 4.87
C ILE A 214 -5.60 17.46 6.27
N LYS A 215 -5.99 18.74 6.33
CA LYS A 215 -6.31 19.43 7.59
C LYS A 215 -7.57 18.87 8.26
N LEU A 216 -8.50 18.32 7.49
CA LEU A 216 -9.73 17.70 7.98
C LEU A 216 -9.51 16.26 8.49
N THR A 217 -8.40 15.62 8.15
CA THR A 217 -8.11 14.22 8.53
C THR A 217 -7.61 14.04 9.96
N ASP A 218 -7.44 15.12 10.73
CA ASP A 218 -6.75 15.11 12.03
C ASP A 218 -5.32 14.55 11.95
N PRO A 219 -4.36 15.33 11.41
CA PRO A 219 -2.96 14.90 11.23
C PRO A 219 -2.24 14.39 12.49
N SER A 220 -2.79 14.67 13.68
CA SER A 220 -2.23 14.20 14.94
C SER A 220 -2.36 12.68 15.14
N LEU A 221 -3.35 12.06 14.49
CA LEU A 221 -3.64 10.62 14.53
C LEU A 221 -3.01 9.84 13.36
N LEU A 222 -2.45 10.54 12.39
CA LEU A 222 -2.05 9.97 11.11
C LEU A 222 -0.73 9.20 11.23
N HIS A 223 -0.75 7.91 10.90
CA HIS A 223 0.42 7.04 10.86
C HIS A 223 1.04 6.94 9.47
N LYS A 224 0.23 7.02 8.42
CA LYS A 224 0.69 6.89 7.04
C LYS A 224 0.12 7.98 6.14
N LEU A 225 1.00 8.64 5.39
CA LEU A 225 0.65 9.65 4.40
C LEU A 225 1.19 9.24 3.04
N GLU A 226 0.29 8.94 2.11
CA GLU A 226 0.60 8.56 0.73
C GLU A 226 0.07 9.63 -0.21
N VAL A 227 0.96 10.44 -0.78
CA VAL A 227 0.61 11.39 -1.83
C VAL A 227 1.21 10.88 -3.12
N VAL A 228 0.37 10.43 -4.04
CA VAL A 228 0.79 9.73 -5.26
C VAL A 228 0.09 10.31 -6.47
N HIS A 229 0.52 9.91 -7.67
CA HIS A 229 -0.11 10.14 -8.97
C HIS A 229 -0.78 11.51 -9.18
N ASN A 230 -0.18 12.37 -10.02
CA ASN A 230 -0.76 13.63 -10.48
C ASN A 230 -1.09 14.69 -9.40
N VAL A 231 -0.82 14.43 -8.12
CA VAL A 231 -0.77 15.48 -7.09
C VAL A 231 0.56 16.23 -7.26
N ARG A 232 0.49 17.46 -7.80
CA ARG A 232 1.68 18.31 -8.06
C ARG A 232 2.21 18.93 -6.76
N LEU A 233 2.84 18.11 -5.92
CA LEU A 233 3.44 18.53 -4.66
C LEU A 233 4.94 18.79 -4.86
N GLU A 234 5.29 20.02 -5.22
CA GLU A 234 6.68 20.48 -5.36
C GLU A 234 7.30 20.88 -4.00
N MET A 235 8.62 21.11 -3.96
CA MET A 235 9.36 21.41 -2.72
C MET A 235 8.77 22.57 -1.90
N GLU A 236 8.38 23.68 -2.54
CA GLU A 236 7.79 24.84 -1.85
C GLU A 236 6.46 24.52 -1.15
N HIS A 237 5.68 23.64 -1.77
CA HIS A 237 4.43 23.16 -1.23
C HIS A 237 4.69 22.18 -0.08
N LEU A 238 5.65 21.27 -0.23
CA LEU A 238 6.02 20.35 0.83
C LEU A 238 6.54 21.09 2.08
N GLU A 239 7.38 22.11 1.89
CA GLU A 239 7.84 22.96 2.98
C GLU A 239 6.66 23.65 3.67
N THR A 240 5.73 24.21 2.90
CA THR A 240 4.50 24.84 3.44
C THR A 240 3.66 23.84 4.23
N LEU A 241 3.52 22.60 3.73
CA LEU A 241 2.80 21.53 4.40
C LEU A 241 3.42 21.22 5.77
N PHE A 242 4.73 20.96 5.81
CA PHE A 242 5.42 20.60 7.04
C PHE A 242 5.57 21.76 8.03
N ASN A 243 5.53 23.01 7.57
CA ASN A 243 5.50 24.18 8.44
C ASN A 243 4.11 24.42 9.04
N SER A 244 3.04 24.02 8.36
CA SER A 244 1.66 24.27 8.79
C SER A 244 1.00 23.10 9.52
N ILE A 245 1.51 21.88 9.32
CA ILE A 245 0.93 20.66 9.87
C ILE A 245 2.00 19.82 10.56
N HIS A 246 1.69 19.37 11.77
CA HIS A 246 2.54 18.45 12.52
C HIS A 246 2.02 17.02 12.42
N PHE A 247 2.94 16.08 12.25
CA PHE A 247 2.65 14.66 12.08
C PHE A 247 3.38 13.83 13.16
N PRO A 248 2.90 13.85 14.43
CA PRO A 248 3.63 13.28 15.55
C PRO A 248 3.70 11.74 15.56
N LEU A 249 2.73 11.07 14.93
CA LEU A 249 2.60 9.61 14.89
C LEU A 249 2.97 9.00 13.53
N LEU A 250 3.50 9.81 12.60
CA LEU A 250 3.76 9.37 11.23
C LEU A 250 4.93 8.39 11.20
N THR A 251 4.64 7.18 10.73
CA THR A 251 5.60 6.11 10.52
C THR A 251 5.98 5.94 9.05
N SER A 252 5.11 6.39 8.15
CA SER A 252 5.26 6.14 6.71
C SER A 252 4.87 7.36 5.87
N LEU A 253 5.79 7.78 5.00
CA LEU A 253 5.62 8.92 4.10
C LEU A 253 5.99 8.52 2.66
N THR A 254 5.02 8.64 1.76
CA THR A 254 5.23 8.52 0.31
C THR A 254 4.92 9.85 -0.34
N LEU A 255 5.92 10.40 -1.03
CA LEU A 255 5.81 11.65 -1.78
C LEU A 255 5.66 11.35 -3.27
N PRO A 256 4.94 12.21 -4.03
CA PRO A 256 4.70 11.94 -5.43
C PRO A 256 5.97 12.13 -6.25
N ALA A 257 5.95 11.55 -7.46
CA ALA A 257 7.04 11.71 -8.41
C ALA A 257 7.40 13.19 -8.62
N ARG A 258 8.70 13.47 -8.72
CA ARG A 258 9.25 14.83 -8.96
C ARG A 258 8.96 15.85 -7.86
N THR A 259 8.61 15.44 -6.64
CA THR A 259 8.50 16.37 -5.51
C THR A 259 9.79 17.15 -5.29
N PHE A 260 10.94 16.49 -5.37
CA PHE A 260 12.23 17.17 -5.40
C PHE A 260 12.75 17.24 -6.83
N ASN A 261 13.13 18.45 -7.26
CA ASN A 261 13.79 18.68 -8.54
C ASN A 261 14.92 19.70 -8.37
N VAL A 262 16.14 19.19 -8.22
CA VAL A 262 17.33 20.02 -7.98
C VAL A 262 18.11 20.38 -9.26
N GLN A 263 17.54 20.29 -10.47
CA GLN A 263 18.30 20.49 -11.72
C GLN A 263 18.85 21.91 -11.94
N ARG A 264 18.13 22.96 -11.51
CA ARG A 264 18.55 24.38 -11.68
C ARG A 264 19.31 24.93 -10.47
N PHE A 265 19.23 24.21 -9.35
CA PHE A 265 19.77 24.43 -8.01
C PHE A 265 20.20 25.86 -7.63
N THR A 266 19.26 26.63 -7.10
CA THR A 266 19.52 27.92 -6.47
C THR A 266 19.90 27.77 -4.99
N ALA A 267 20.52 28.80 -4.39
CA ALA A 267 20.79 28.80 -2.95
C ALA A 267 19.50 28.66 -2.10
N THR A 268 18.38 29.15 -2.61
CA THR A 268 17.05 29.01 -2.00
C THR A 268 16.61 27.56 -1.95
N ASP A 269 16.81 26.81 -3.03
CA ASP A 269 16.46 25.38 -3.10
C ASP A 269 17.27 24.56 -2.08
N GLU A 270 18.55 24.89 -1.90
CA GLU A 270 19.41 24.21 -0.92
C GLU A 270 18.94 24.46 0.51
N TRP A 271 18.54 25.69 0.83
CA TRP A 271 17.98 26.05 2.12
C TRP A 271 16.64 25.34 2.37
N MET A 272 15.74 25.37 1.39
CA MET A 272 14.42 24.73 1.47
C MET A 272 14.56 23.22 1.68
N LEU A 273 15.44 22.54 0.94
CA LEU A 273 15.70 21.12 1.10
C LEU A 273 16.22 20.79 2.52
N THR A 274 17.11 21.63 3.03
CA THR A 274 17.64 21.49 4.39
C THR A 274 16.54 21.68 5.44
N ASN A 275 15.64 22.64 5.23
CA ASN A 275 14.52 22.89 6.13
C ASN A 275 13.50 21.75 6.10
N ILE A 276 13.17 21.23 4.92
CA ILE A 276 12.32 20.04 4.75
C ILE A 276 12.94 18.85 5.49
N GLY A 277 14.22 18.57 5.30
CA GLY A 277 14.92 17.49 6.01
C GLY A 277 14.85 17.66 7.53
N LYS A 278 15.07 18.89 8.03
CA LYS A 278 14.91 19.21 9.47
C LYS A 278 13.50 18.93 9.98
N LYS A 279 12.47 19.30 9.20
CA LYS A 279 11.06 19.05 9.54
C LYS A 279 10.72 17.57 9.55
N MET A 280 11.23 16.80 8.60
CA MET A 280 11.12 15.34 8.65
C MET A 280 11.83 14.76 9.87
N GLY A 281 12.95 15.35 10.31
CA GLY A 281 13.65 14.99 11.55
C GLY A 281 12.88 15.28 12.85
N GLU A 282 11.79 16.07 12.79
CA GLU A 282 10.84 16.25 13.89
C GLU A 282 9.83 15.09 13.98
N MET A 283 9.68 14.27 12.93
CA MET A 283 8.80 13.10 12.89
C MET A 283 9.46 11.90 13.56
N MET A 284 9.34 11.82 14.89
CA MET A 284 10.08 10.87 15.74
C MET A 284 9.69 9.40 15.57
N GLN A 285 8.73 9.06 14.69
CA GLN A 285 8.28 7.69 14.42
C GLN A 285 8.51 7.28 12.95
N LEU A 286 9.07 8.14 12.10
CA LEU A 286 9.19 7.90 10.66
C LEU A 286 10.20 6.78 10.39
N THR A 287 9.73 5.66 9.84
CA THR A 287 10.57 4.51 9.49
C THR A 287 10.46 4.11 8.02
N GLU A 288 9.49 4.65 7.29
CA GLU A 288 9.27 4.32 5.87
C GLU A 288 9.22 5.60 5.06
N LEU A 289 10.05 5.68 4.02
CA LEU A 289 10.15 6.85 3.16
C LEU A 289 10.24 6.43 1.70
N SER A 290 9.31 6.91 0.89
CA SER A 290 9.35 6.84 -0.57
C SER A 290 9.38 8.24 -1.16
N ILE A 291 10.42 8.51 -1.95
CA ILE A 291 10.64 9.77 -2.67
C ILE A 291 10.98 9.50 -4.14
N SER A 292 10.47 8.39 -4.68
CA SER A 292 10.75 7.90 -6.02
C SER A 292 10.55 8.96 -7.10
N PHE A 293 11.33 8.85 -8.18
CA PHE A 293 11.34 9.76 -9.32
C PHE A 293 11.64 11.23 -8.96
N SER A 294 12.26 11.48 -7.81
CA SER A 294 12.71 12.81 -7.39
C SER A 294 14.16 13.04 -7.75
N ILE A 295 14.47 14.10 -8.50
CA ILE A 295 15.84 14.41 -8.91
C ILE A 295 16.57 15.06 -7.74
N LEU A 296 17.40 14.28 -7.02
CA LEU A 296 18.12 14.70 -5.80
C LEU A 296 19.63 14.91 -6.00
N THR A 297 20.25 14.13 -6.89
CA THR A 297 21.68 14.17 -7.30
C THR A 297 22.64 14.90 -6.36
N GLY A 298 23.20 14.18 -5.39
CA GLY A 298 24.20 14.60 -4.41
C GLY A 298 23.63 15.17 -3.12
N ARG A 299 22.30 15.17 -2.94
CA ARG A 299 21.62 15.87 -1.85
C ARG A 299 20.78 14.96 -0.95
N ILE A 300 20.76 13.64 -1.16
CA ILE A 300 19.95 12.74 -0.34
C ILE A 300 20.28 12.86 1.16
N GLN A 301 21.56 13.09 1.48
CA GLN A 301 22.04 13.32 2.85
C GLN A 301 21.30 14.46 3.55
N LYS A 302 20.92 15.52 2.83
CA LYS A 302 20.23 16.69 3.43
C LYS A 302 18.84 16.32 3.94
N LEU A 303 18.17 15.37 3.29
CA LEU A 303 16.86 14.87 3.70
C LEU A 303 16.97 13.82 4.80
N LEU A 304 17.92 12.90 4.69
CA LEU A 304 17.97 11.72 5.56
C LEU A 304 18.77 11.95 6.85
N SER A 305 19.85 12.75 6.82
CA SER A 305 20.71 12.93 8.00
C SER A 305 20.03 13.55 9.23
N PRO A 306 19.00 14.42 9.10
CA PRO A 306 18.29 14.96 10.26
C PRO A 306 17.31 13.95 10.91
N LEU A 307 16.97 12.86 10.23
CA LEU A 307 16.08 11.84 10.77
C LEU A 307 16.71 11.21 12.02
N LYS A 308 15.91 10.97 13.05
CA LYS A 308 16.37 10.39 14.33
C LYS A 308 16.04 8.92 14.46
N THR A 309 15.03 8.47 13.72
CA THR A 309 14.63 7.07 13.61
C THR A 309 15.30 6.43 12.41
N PRO A 310 15.83 5.20 12.55
CA PRO A 310 16.37 4.48 11.41
C PRO A 310 15.24 4.08 10.46
N LEU A 311 15.46 4.29 9.16
CA LEU A 311 14.52 3.86 8.13
C LEU A 311 14.60 2.35 7.98
N LYS A 312 13.44 1.72 7.90
CA LYS A 312 13.22 0.31 7.59
C LYS A 312 12.84 0.11 6.13
N MET A 313 12.10 1.05 5.54
CA MET A 313 11.79 1.07 4.11
C MET A 313 12.33 2.35 3.50
N LEU A 314 13.11 2.21 2.43
CA LEU A 314 13.59 3.33 1.65
C LEU A 314 13.38 3.05 0.16
N ASP A 315 12.56 3.87 -0.47
CA ASP A 315 12.38 3.91 -1.92
C ASP A 315 12.93 5.23 -2.47
N VAL A 316 14.03 5.09 -3.19
CA VAL A 316 14.75 6.17 -3.89
C VAL A 316 14.93 5.81 -5.36
N SER A 317 13.99 5.02 -5.90
CA SER A 317 13.99 4.63 -7.31
C SER A 317 13.96 5.87 -8.22
N ASN A 318 14.70 5.83 -9.32
CA ASN A 318 14.77 6.90 -10.32
C ASN A 318 15.13 8.29 -9.75
N CYS A 319 15.89 8.35 -8.65
CA CYS A 319 16.27 9.60 -7.99
C CYS A 319 17.52 10.28 -8.57
N SER A 320 18.11 9.72 -9.63
CA SER A 320 19.36 10.22 -10.25
C SER A 320 20.50 10.31 -9.23
N LEU A 321 20.64 9.27 -8.40
CA LEU A 321 21.65 9.19 -7.35
C LEU A 321 23.07 9.17 -7.94
N ASN A 322 23.98 9.91 -7.31
CA ASN A 322 25.40 9.94 -7.67
C ASN A 322 26.28 9.20 -6.64
N HIS A 323 27.60 9.24 -6.85
CA HIS A 323 28.58 8.62 -5.96
C HIS A 323 28.48 9.09 -4.50
N ALA A 324 28.23 10.39 -4.27
CA ALA A 324 28.10 10.94 -2.93
C ALA A 324 26.83 10.46 -2.24
N ASP A 325 25.70 10.38 -2.97
CA ASP A 325 24.46 9.84 -2.43
C ASP A 325 24.61 8.37 -2.05
N MET A 326 25.14 7.55 -2.95
CA MET A 326 25.36 6.13 -2.69
C MET A 326 26.31 5.95 -1.51
N ALA A 327 27.40 6.72 -1.46
CA ALA A 327 28.35 6.66 -0.35
C ALA A 327 27.67 7.04 0.96
N TYR A 328 26.82 8.06 0.98
CA TYR A 328 26.02 8.39 2.16
C TYR A 328 25.11 7.22 2.56
N LEU A 329 24.33 6.66 1.63
CA LEU A 329 23.40 5.56 1.93
C LEU A 329 24.12 4.38 2.59
N ALA A 330 25.26 3.95 2.02
CA ALA A 330 26.06 2.84 2.54
C ALA A 330 26.77 3.12 3.88
N ASN A 331 26.95 4.39 4.27
CA ASN A 331 27.60 4.77 5.53
C ASN A 331 26.63 5.36 6.56
N SER A 332 25.37 5.54 6.19
CA SER A 332 24.35 6.10 7.08
C SER A 332 23.98 5.11 8.18
N PHE A 333 23.51 5.62 9.33
CA PHE A 333 23.01 4.75 10.40
C PHE A 333 21.72 4.02 10.01
N HIS A 334 21.06 4.42 8.91
CA HIS A 334 19.92 3.71 8.34
C HIS A 334 20.33 2.37 7.72
N ALA A 335 21.54 2.25 7.16
CA ALA A 335 21.98 1.10 6.37
C ALA A 335 21.77 -0.26 7.06
N ASN A 336 22.01 -0.32 8.38
CA ASN A 336 21.87 -1.56 9.17
C ASN A 336 20.42 -1.95 9.49
N HIS A 337 19.44 -1.09 9.14
CA HIS A 337 18.05 -1.22 9.54
C HIS A 337 17.08 -1.37 8.36
N LEU A 338 17.58 -1.26 7.12
CA LEU A 338 16.78 -1.34 5.91
C LEU A 338 16.26 -2.76 5.69
N GLU A 339 14.98 -2.98 5.95
CA GLU A 339 14.23 -4.20 5.67
C GLU A 339 13.72 -4.23 4.23
N ALA A 340 13.44 -3.08 3.63
CA ALA A 340 13.02 -2.94 2.23
C ALA A 340 13.78 -1.80 1.55
N LEU A 341 14.36 -2.08 0.39
CA LEU A 341 15.18 -1.13 -0.35
C LEU A 341 14.86 -1.17 -1.84
N ASP A 342 14.53 -0.01 -2.40
CA ASP A 342 14.36 0.19 -3.84
C ASP A 342 15.42 1.17 -4.37
N LEU A 343 16.27 0.67 -5.27
CA LEU A 343 17.30 1.44 -5.97
C LEU A 343 17.08 1.44 -7.50
N SER A 344 15.88 1.11 -7.96
CA SER A 344 15.55 0.98 -9.38
C SER A 344 15.91 2.23 -10.19
N GLY A 345 16.24 2.06 -11.47
CA GLY A 345 16.58 3.16 -12.40
C GLY A 345 18.00 3.72 -12.24
N HIS A 346 18.90 3.02 -11.53
CA HIS A 346 20.30 3.40 -11.40
C HIS A 346 21.22 2.30 -11.93
N ASN A 347 22.30 2.67 -12.64
CA ASN A 347 23.33 1.75 -13.12
C ASN A 347 24.26 1.30 -11.98
N ILE A 348 23.69 0.61 -10.98
CA ILE A 348 24.33 0.33 -9.68
C ILE A 348 25.59 -0.52 -9.84
N THR A 349 25.52 -1.55 -10.67
CA THR A 349 26.61 -2.52 -10.85
C THR A 349 27.80 -1.94 -11.59
N ASP A 350 27.57 -0.97 -12.47
CA ASP A 350 28.61 -0.31 -13.26
C ASP A 350 29.24 0.88 -12.52
N LEU A 351 28.39 1.72 -11.90
CA LEU A 351 28.83 2.99 -11.32
C LEU A 351 29.20 2.88 -9.84
N TYR A 352 28.50 2.03 -9.08
CA TYR A 352 28.56 2.03 -7.62
C TYR A 352 28.81 0.65 -6.97
N PRO A 353 29.58 -0.28 -7.56
CA PRO A 353 29.65 -1.66 -7.09
C PRO A 353 30.10 -1.77 -5.63
N SER A 354 31.21 -1.13 -5.26
CA SER A 354 31.77 -1.20 -3.89
C SER A 354 30.81 -0.66 -2.83
N THR A 355 30.11 0.42 -3.14
CA THR A 355 29.18 1.08 -2.23
C THR A 355 27.89 0.28 -2.09
N PHE A 356 27.42 -0.33 -3.19
CA PHE A 356 26.29 -1.24 -3.19
C PHE A 356 26.57 -2.49 -2.34
N PHE A 357 27.73 -3.13 -2.52
CA PHE A 357 28.15 -4.26 -1.67
C PHE A 357 28.18 -3.89 -0.20
N LYS A 358 28.74 -2.72 0.12
CA LYS A 358 28.80 -2.24 1.49
C LYS A 358 27.39 -2.06 2.07
N LEU A 359 26.48 -1.44 1.30
CA LEU A 359 25.09 -1.25 1.71
C LEU A 359 24.38 -2.59 1.97
N LEU A 360 24.49 -3.56 1.05
CA LEU A 360 23.91 -4.90 1.24
C LEU A 360 24.55 -5.63 2.43
N SER A 361 25.85 -5.51 2.63
CA SER A 361 26.52 -6.11 3.79
C SER A 361 25.96 -5.56 5.10
N HIS A 362 25.69 -4.25 5.18
CA HIS A 362 25.09 -3.62 6.35
C HIS A 362 23.65 -4.07 6.60
N SER A 363 22.83 -4.17 5.55
CA SER A 363 21.42 -4.58 5.68
C SER A 363 21.21 -6.08 5.66
N SER A 364 22.22 -6.90 5.37
CA SER A 364 22.13 -8.36 5.15
C SER A 364 21.35 -9.13 6.21
N SER A 365 21.48 -8.73 7.48
CA SER A 365 20.81 -9.38 8.61
C SER A 365 19.33 -9.02 8.78
N VAL A 366 18.83 -8.02 8.06
CA VAL A 366 17.46 -7.48 8.18
C VAL A 366 16.73 -7.35 6.85
N LEU A 367 17.43 -7.31 5.72
CA LEU A 367 16.87 -7.10 4.39
C LEU A 367 15.90 -8.22 4.01
N ARG A 368 14.65 -7.85 3.70
CA ARG A 368 13.54 -8.72 3.31
C ARG A 368 13.08 -8.46 1.88
N SER A 369 13.17 -7.23 1.39
CA SER A 369 12.74 -6.87 0.04
C SER A 369 13.80 -6.01 -0.64
N LEU A 370 14.18 -6.39 -1.86
CA LEU A 370 15.13 -5.66 -2.68
C LEU A 370 14.59 -5.51 -4.10
N THR A 371 14.51 -4.26 -4.56
CA THR A 371 14.06 -3.91 -5.90
C THR A 371 15.19 -3.20 -6.66
N LEU A 372 15.59 -3.79 -7.78
CA LEU A 372 16.66 -3.34 -8.69
C LEU A 372 16.15 -3.32 -10.14
N GLU A 373 15.00 -2.71 -10.39
CA GLU A 373 14.40 -2.64 -11.72
C GLU A 373 15.12 -1.59 -12.58
N ASP A 374 15.24 -1.83 -13.89
CA ASP A 374 15.87 -0.90 -14.84
C ASP A 374 17.27 -0.42 -14.40
N CYS A 375 18.05 -1.31 -13.79
CA CYS A 375 19.39 -1.02 -13.25
C CYS A 375 20.55 -1.32 -14.22
N ASN A 376 20.24 -1.62 -15.49
CA ASN A 376 21.22 -2.05 -16.51
C ASN A 376 22.07 -3.26 -16.08
N ILE A 377 21.50 -4.18 -15.30
CA ILE A 377 22.18 -5.40 -14.87
C ILE A 377 22.33 -6.36 -16.06
N GLN A 378 23.57 -6.66 -16.44
CA GLN A 378 23.92 -7.53 -17.55
C GLN A 378 24.48 -8.88 -17.05
N ASP A 379 24.64 -9.83 -17.97
CA ASP A 379 25.17 -11.17 -17.70
C ASP A 379 26.53 -11.13 -16.97
N SER A 380 27.39 -10.15 -17.27
CA SER A 380 28.68 -9.91 -16.59
C SER A 380 28.54 -9.62 -15.10
N HIS A 381 27.39 -9.13 -14.65
CA HIS A 381 27.14 -8.70 -13.28
C HIS A 381 26.49 -9.79 -12.41
N VAL A 382 26.11 -10.93 -12.97
CA VAL A 382 25.41 -11.97 -12.20
C VAL A 382 26.24 -12.49 -11.03
N ASN A 383 27.53 -12.78 -11.24
CA ASN A 383 28.41 -13.22 -10.15
C ASN A 383 28.57 -12.14 -9.07
N MET A 384 28.60 -10.87 -9.46
CA MET A 384 28.63 -9.74 -8.53
C MET A 384 27.36 -9.72 -7.66
N LEU A 385 26.19 -9.85 -8.26
CA LEU A 385 24.92 -9.91 -7.55
C LEU A 385 24.86 -11.10 -6.58
N ILE A 386 25.26 -12.29 -7.03
CA ILE A 386 25.30 -13.50 -6.19
C ILE A 386 26.15 -13.25 -4.94
N LEU A 387 27.35 -12.70 -5.10
CA LEU A 387 28.22 -12.36 -3.98
C LEU A 387 27.58 -11.36 -3.01
N GLY A 388 26.85 -10.37 -3.53
CA GLY A 388 26.22 -9.32 -2.74
C GLY A 388 24.98 -9.80 -1.98
N LEU A 389 24.25 -10.74 -2.57
CA LEU A 389 23.01 -11.28 -2.02
C LEU A 389 23.25 -12.49 -1.12
N SER A 390 24.38 -13.19 -1.24
CA SER A 390 24.70 -14.37 -0.43
C SER A 390 24.55 -14.16 1.09
N PRO A 391 24.96 -12.99 1.67
CA PRO A 391 24.74 -12.72 3.09
C PRO A 391 23.27 -12.44 3.48
N CYS A 392 22.40 -12.11 2.53
CA CYS A 392 21.03 -11.63 2.76
C CYS A 392 20.04 -12.79 3.03
N GLN A 393 20.29 -13.56 4.09
CA GLN A 393 19.55 -14.79 4.41
C GLN A 393 18.07 -14.58 4.75
N LYS A 394 17.66 -13.34 5.07
CA LYS A 394 16.27 -12.97 5.35
C LYS A 394 15.51 -12.44 4.12
N LEU A 395 16.15 -12.37 2.95
CA LEU A 395 15.53 -11.86 1.73
C LEU A 395 14.32 -12.73 1.36
N GLN A 396 13.16 -12.10 1.22
CA GLN A 396 11.87 -12.71 0.89
C GLN A 396 11.42 -12.33 -0.51
N GLU A 397 11.78 -11.14 -0.97
CA GLU A 397 11.37 -10.61 -2.26
C GLU A 397 12.56 -10.04 -2.99
N PHE A 398 12.73 -10.44 -4.25
CA PHE A 398 13.74 -9.89 -5.13
C PHE A 398 13.13 -9.54 -6.49
N LYS A 399 13.18 -8.25 -6.85
CA LYS A 399 12.61 -7.73 -8.08
C LYS A 399 13.70 -7.06 -8.91
N PHE A 400 13.81 -7.42 -10.18
CA PHE A 400 14.85 -6.91 -11.07
C PHE A 400 14.37 -6.88 -12.54
N LEU A 401 13.11 -6.50 -12.74
CA LEU A 401 12.51 -6.25 -14.06
C LEU A 401 13.31 -5.22 -14.87
N GLY A 402 13.12 -5.21 -16.19
CA GLY A 402 13.76 -4.26 -17.10
C GLY A 402 15.28 -4.45 -17.32
N ASN A 403 15.92 -5.38 -16.61
CA ASN A 403 17.37 -5.60 -16.76
C ASN A 403 17.74 -6.48 -17.97
N PRO A 404 18.82 -6.16 -18.70
CA PRO A 404 19.29 -6.89 -19.89
C PRO A 404 20.02 -8.21 -19.56
N LEU A 405 19.29 -9.18 -19.00
CA LEU A 405 19.80 -10.52 -18.68
C LEU A 405 19.42 -11.54 -19.76
N SER A 406 20.37 -12.38 -20.19
CA SER A 406 20.05 -13.55 -21.03
C SER A 406 19.36 -14.65 -20.25
N SER A 407 18.72 -15.57 -20.98
CA SER A 407 18.19 -16.82 -20.42
C SER A 407 19.26 -17.62 -19.65
N GLN A 408 20.50 -17.66 -20.13
CA GLN A 408 21.62 -18.33 -19.43
C GLN A 408 21.99 -17.63 -18.11
N ALA A 409 22.05 -16.30 -18.12
CA ALA A 409 22.32 -15.50 -16.93
C ALA A 409 21.22 -15.68 -15.87
N LEU A 410 19.95 -15.71 -16.29
CA LEU A 410 18.82 -15.97 -15.41
C LEU A 410 18.87 -17.37 -14.80
N LYS A 411 19.20 -18.42 -15.56
CA LYS A 411 19.37 -19.78 -15.03
C LYS A 411 20.44 -19.84 -13.93
N HIS A 412 21.57 -19.17 -14.17
CA HIS A 412 22.66 -19.08 -13.19
C HIS A 412 22.21 -18.37 -11.91
N LEU A 413 21.52 -17.23 -12.05
CA LEU A 413 20.97 -16.50 -10.91
C LEU A 413 19.91 -17.31 -10.15
N PHE A 414 18.97 -17.96 -10.83
CA PHE A 414 17.93 -18.80 -10.22
C PHE A 414 18.50 -19.97 -9.44
N THR A 415 19.60 -20.56 -9.92
CA THR A 415 20.31 -21.62 -9.20
C THR A 415 20.78 -21.11 -7.82
N PHE A 416 21.34 -19.90 -7.77
CA PHE A 416 21.71 -19.26 -6.50
C PHE A 416 20.48 -18.84 -5.67
N LEU A 417 19.42 -18.30 -6.27
CA LEU A 417 18.23 -17.88 -5.54
C LEU A 417 17.58 -19.05 -4.76
N CYS A 418 17.76 -20.29 -5.23
CA CYS A 418 17.33 -21.48 -4.49
C CYS A 418 18.04 -21.65 -3.14
N GLU A 419 19.24 -21.10 -2.97
CA GLU A 419 20.04 -21.15 -1.73
C GLU A 419 19.55 -20.15 -0.67
N LEU A 420 18.74 -19.15 -1.05
CA LEU A 420 18.20 -18.15 -0.12
C LEU A 420 16.98 -18.73 0.64
N PRO A 421 17.10 -19.01 1.95
CA PRO A 421 16.14 -19.87 2.66
C PRO A 421 14.78 -19.21 2.90
N MET A 422 14.70 -17.88 2.89
CA MET A 422 13.47 -17.13 3.16
C MET A 422 12.82 -16.55 1.91
N LEU A 423 13.41 -16.76 0.73
CA LEU A 423 12.92 -16.21 -0.53
C LEU A 423 11.52 -16.76 -0.85
N LYS A 424 10.60 -15.91 -1.28
CA LYS A 424 9.22 -16.26 -1.60
C LYS A 424 8.75 -15.69 -2.92
N ASN A 425 9.19 -14.49 -3.28
CA ASN A 425 8.75 -13.81 -4.50
C ASN A 425 9.95 -13.38 -5.32
N VAL A 426 9.93 -13.69 -6.61
CA VAL A 426 10.94 -13.26 -7.57
C VAL A 426 10.25 -12.65 -8.78
N GLU A 427 10.55 -11.39 -9.06
CA GLU A 427 10.11 -10.71 -10.28
C GLU A 427 11.31 -10.52 -11.20
N PHE A 428 11.30 -11.20 -12.34
CA PHE A 428 12.45 -11.29 -13.25
C PHE A 428 12.09 -10.74 -14.65
N PRO A 429 13.06 -10.18 -15.40
CA PRO A 429 12.78 -9.59 -16.71
C PRO A 429 12.54 -10.67 -17.76
N VAL A 430 11.82 -10.30 -18.84
CA VAL A 430 11.87 -11.11 -20.06
C VAL A 430 13.34 -11.21 -20.50
N PRO A 431 13.86 -12.43 -20.74
CA PRO A 431 15.24 -12.60 -21.14
C PRO A 431 15.55 -11.79 -22.42
N LYS A 432 16.70 -11.10 -22.46
CA LYS A 432 17.08 -10.24 -23.59
C LYS A 432 17.12 -10.98 -24.92
N ASP A 433 17.39 -12.29 -24.89
CA ASP A 433 17.43 -13.15 -26.07
C ASP A 433 16.03 -13.51 -26.60
N CYS A 434 14.95 -13.18 -25.89
CA CYS A 434 13.58 -13.26 -26.40
C CYS A 434 13.19 -12.04 -27.26
N TYR A 435 13.94 -10.94 -27.16
CA TYR A 435 13.72 -9.75 -27.97
C TYR A 435 14.48 -9.80 -29.30
N PRO A 436 14.05 -9.04 -30.33
CA PRO A 436 14.80 -8.88 -31.56
C PRO A 436 16.21 -8.35 -31.34
N VAL A 437 17.14 -8.78 -32.20
CA VAL A 437 18.52 -8.27 -32.21
C VAL A 437 18.51 -6.76 -32.46
N GLY A 438 19.22 -6.00 -31.61
CA GLY A 438 19.32 -4.55 -31.71
C GLY A 438 18.32 -3.76 -30.85
N ILE A 439 17.55 -4.42 -29.98
CA ILE A 439 16.74 -3.72 -28.98
C ILE A 439 17.64 -2.85 -28.08
N THR A 440 17.22 -1.63 -27.81
CA THR A 440 17.91 -0.70 -26.90
C THR A 440 17.28 -0.77 -25.52
N TYR A 441 18.13 -0.79 -24.49
CA TYR A 441 17.71 -0.71 -23.09
C TYR A 441 17.91 0.73 -22.57
N PRO A 442 17.03 1.24 -21.70
CA PRO A 442 15.77 0.62 -21.25
C PRO A 442 14.76 0.44 -22.40
N ILE A 443 13.96 -0.64 -22.34
CA ILE A 443 12.99 -0.96 -23.39
C ILE A 443 11.78 -0.04 -23.24
N ASP A 444 11.33 0.56 -24.35
CA ASP A 444 10.11 1.38 -24.35
C ASP A 444 8.83 0.52 -24.24
N ASP A 445 7.77 1.10 -23.64
CA ASP A 445 6.49 0.42 -23.42
C ASP A 445 5.91 -0.24 -24.69
N ALA A 446 6.10 0.36 -25.87
CA ALA A 446 5.56 -0.18 -27.12
C ALA A 446 6.33 -1.40 -27.62
N SER A 447 7.61 -1.50 -27.28
CA SER A 447 8.48 -2.64 -27.60
C SER A 447 8.48 -3.71 -26.52
N LEU A 448 8.08 -3.38 -25.29
CA LEU A 448 8.13 -4.27 -24.13
C LEU A 448 7.37 -5.59 -24.35
N CYS A 449 6.24 -5.54 -25.07
CA CYS A 449 5.44 -6.73 -25.42
C CYS A 449 5.91 -7.44 -26.71
N ARG A 450 6.92 -6.93 -27.42
CA ARG A 450 7.35 -7.44 -28.74
C ARG A 450 8.50 -8.45 -28.61
N PHE A 451 8.33 -9.45 -27.76
CA PHE A 451 9.26 -10.58 -27.62
C PHE A 451 8.67 -11.87 -28.17
N ASP A 452 9.53 -12.85 -28.44
CA ASP A 452 9.15 -14.21 -28.79
C ASP A 452 8.54 -14.91 -27.55
N HIS A 453 7.21 -15.02 -27.55
CA HIS A 453 6.45 -15.59 -26.44
C HIS A 453 6.72 -17.09 -26.27
N GLN A 454 6.92 -17.84 -27.36
CA GLN A 454 7.20 -19.27 -27.28
C GLN A 454 8.58 -19.51 -26.65
N LYS A 455 9.56 -18.71 -27.07
CA LYS A 455 10.90 -18.75 -26.47
C LYS A 455 10.86 -18.36 -25.00
N TYR A 456 10.15 -17.29 -24.65
CA TYR A 456 9.96 -16.88 -23.26
C TYR A 456 9.29 -17.97 -22.42
N GLU A 457 8.20 -18.59 -22.88
CA GLU A 457 7.53 -19.68 -22.16
C GLU A 457 8.46 -20.87 -21.93
N SER A 458 9.31 -21.21 -22.91
CA SER A 458 10.32 -22.25 -22.75
C SER A 458 11.31 -21.89 -21.63
N VAL A 459 11.84 -20.67 -21.62
CA VAL A 459 12.78 -20.21 -20.58
C VAL A 459 12.09 -20.17 -19.22
N ALA A 460 10.88 -19.63 -19.13
CA ALA A 460 10.12 -19.57 -17.88
C ALA A 460 9.85 -20.97 -17.31
N LYS A 461 9.55 -21.96 -18.16
CA LYS A 461 9.43 -23.37 -17.73
C LYS A 461 10.75 -23.90 -17.18
N GLU A 462 11.87 -23.63 -17.84
CA GLU A 462 13.20 -24.05 -17.36
C GLU A 462 13.56 -23.40 -16.01
N LEU A 463 13.27 -22.11 -15.81
CA LEU A 463 13.50 -21.43 -14.53
C LEU A 463 12.64 -22.03 -13.40
N ASN A 464 11.37 -22.35 -13.68
CA ASN A 464 10.50 -23.05 -12.72
C ASN A 464 10.99 -24.47 -12.43
N LEU A 465 11.55 -25.18 -13.42
CA LEU A 465 12.16 -26.50 -13.21
C LEU A 465 13.37 -26.43 -12.26
N ILE A 466 14.19 -25.38 -12.33
CA ILE A 466 15.31 -25.16 -11.40
C ILE A 466 14.79 -25.04 -9.95
N LEU A 467 13.72 -24.26 -9.74
CA LEU A 467 13.07 -24.13 -8.43
C LEU A 467 12.53 -25.49 -7.95
N LEU A 468 11.83 -26.22 -8.82
CA LEU A 468 11.26 -27.54 -8.51
C LEU A 468 12.35 -28.55 -8.13
N GLN A 469 13.43 -28.64 -8.90
CA GLN A 469 14.56 -29.55 -8.63
C GLN A 469 15.25 -29.25 -7.30
N SER A 470 15.18 -27.99 -6.85
CA SER A 470 15.75 -27.54 -5.57
C SER A 470 14.75 -27.60 -4.41
N ASN A 471 13.56 -28.19 -4.62
CA ASN A 471 12.44 -28.23 -3.65
C ASN A 471 11.97 -26.83 -3.19
N ARG A 472 12.00 -25.85 -4.09
CA ARG A 472 11.61 -24.45 -3.86
C ARG A 472 10.28 -24.07 -4.51
N GLU A 473 9.29 -24.96 -4.42
CA GLU A 473 7.92 -24.70 -4.88
C GLU A 473 7.22 -23.58 -4.08
N ASP A 474 7.80 -23.19 -2.95
CA ASP A 474 7.37 -22.05 -2.14
C ASP A 474 7.71 -20.68 -2.77
N VAL A 475 8.59 -20.65 -3.78
CA VAL A 475 8.99 -19.43 -4.49
C VAL A 475 8.09 -19.18 -5.69
N LYS A 476 7.35 -18.06 -5.66
CA LYS A 476 6.59 -17.53 -6.79
C LYS A 476 7.51 -16.70 -7.70
N ALA A 477 7.80 -17.21 -8.88
CA ALA A 477 8.50 -16.47 -9.93
C ALA A 477 7.51 -15.92 -10.96
N SER A 478 7.64 -14.64 -11.31
CA SER A 478 6.76 -13.98 -12.28
C SER A 478 7.45 -12.86 -13.07
N THR A 479 6.86 -12.49 -14.20
CA THR A 479 7.34 -11.40 -15.07
C THR A 479 6.20 -10.41 -15.33
N PRO A 480 5.82 -9.59 -14.34
CA PRO A 480 4.75 -8.61 -14.54
C PRO A 480 5.27 -7.43 -15.38
N LEU A 481 5.11 -7.52 -16.70
CA LEU A 481 5.65 -6.53 -17.66
C LEU A 481 5.26 -5.09 -17.35
N PHE A 482 4.05 -4.86 -16.83
CA PHE A 482 3.52 -3.53 -16.53
C PHE A 482 3.57 -3.18 -15.04
N GLY A 483 4.51 -3.77 -14.32
CA GLY A 483 4.68 -3.60 -12.87
C GLY A 483 3.82 -4.55 -12.04
N SER A 484 4.22 -4.73 -10.79
CA SER A 484 3.47 -5.56 -9.83
C SER A 484 2.07 -4.99 -9.55
N TYR A 485 1.14 -5.86 -9.16
CA TYR A 485 -0.21 -5.45 -8.79
C TYR A 485 -0.22 -4.39 -7.68
N ASP A 486 -0.81 -3.22 -7.96
CA ASP A 486 -1.19 -2.21 -6.97
C ASP A 486 -2.72 -2.19 -6.86
N ALA A 487 -3.23 -2.56 -5.69
CA ALA A 487 -4.67 -2.62 -5.41
C ALA A 487 -5.36 -1.25 -5.57
N ALA A 488 -4.69 -0.17 -5.16
CA ALA A 488 -5.24 1.18 -5.23
C ALA A 488 -5.34 1.65 -6.68
N VAL A 489 -4.32 1.36 -7.50
CA VAL A 489 -4.34 1.62 -8.95
C VAL A 489 -5.46 0.82 -9.61
N GLN A 490 -5.58 -0.48 -9.30
CA GLN A 490 -6.61 -1.33 -9.90
C GLN A 490 -8.04 -0.86 -9.59
N GLU A 491 -8.28 -0.40 -8.36
CA GLU A 491 -9.58 0.14 -7.96
C GLU A 491 -9.93 1.45 -8.69
N THR A 492 -8.93 2.28 -9.02
CA THR A 492 -9.12 3.60 -9.65
C THR A 492 -8.63 3.68 -11.10
N ASN A 493 -8.34 2.55 -11.75
CA ASN A 493 -7.70 2.49 -13.08
C ASN A 493 -8.37 3.35 -14.16
N ASN A 494 -9.70 3.45 -14.12
CA ASN A 494 -10.46 4.30 -15.04
C ASN A 494 -10.14 5.81 -14.89
N GLU A 495 -9.73 6.25 -13.70
CA GLU A 495 -9.30 7.64 -13.44
C GLU A 495 -7.91 7.92 -13.96
N LEU A 496 -6.97 7.01 -13.74
CA LEU A 496 -5.60 7.13 -14.23
C LEU A 496 -5.59 7.24 -15.76
N GLY A 497 -6.29 6.32 -16.45
CA GLY A 497 -6.42 6.35 -17.90
C GLY A 497 -7.07 7.64 -18.42
N ALA A 498 -8.19 8.06 -17.83
CA ALA A 498 -8.89 9.28 -18.25
C ALA A 498 -8.07 10.55 -17.99
N TYR A 499 -7.35 10.62 -16.87
CA TYR A 499 -6.48 11.76 -16.57
C TYR A 499 -5.27 11.81 -17.49
N LEU A 500 -4.63 10.66 -17.77
CA LEU A 500 -3.51 10.61 -18.72
C LEU A 500 -3.92 11.13 -20.09
N ILE A 501 -5.09 10.73 -20.59
CA ILE A 501 -5.65 11.24 -21.85
C ILE A 501 -5.90 12.75 -21.77
N LYS A 502 -6.47 13.24 -20.68
CA LYS A 502 -6.71 14.68 -20.48
C LYS A 502 -5.40 15.47 -20.42
N SER A 503 -4.42 15.01 -19.65
CA SER A 503 -3.10 15.64 -19.55
C SER A 503 -2.37 15.63 -20.89
N PHE A 504 -2.46 14.53 -21.64
CA PHE A 504 -1.90 14.45 -22.99
C PHE A 504 -2.55 15.45 -23.93
N LYS A 505 -3.89 15.56 -23.88
CA LYS A 505 -4.65 16.57 -24.62
C LYS A 505 -4.23 18.00 -24.26
N GLU A 506 -4.09 18.32 -22.98
CA GLU A 506 -3.63 19.63 -22.51
C GLU A 506 -2.21 19.96 -22.98
N VAL A 507 -1.31 18.96 -23.01
CA VAL A 507 0.05 19.12 -23.53
C VAL A 507 0.03 19.36 -25.04
N LEU A 508 -0.77 18.60 -25.79
CA LEU A 508 -0.94 18.81 -27.24
C LEU A 508 -1.54 20.19 -27.55
N GLU A 509 -2.53 20.63 -26.79
CA GLU A 509 -3.13 21.96 -26.93
C GLU A 509 -2.10 23.06 -26.65
N LYS A 510 -1.32 22.93 -25.57
CA LYS A 510 -0.22 23.87 -25.26
C LYS A 510 0.85 23.88 -26.35
N PHE A 511 1.24 22.71 -26.85
CA PHE A 511 2.21 22.58 -27.91
C PHE A 511 1.71 23.22 -29.21
N THR A 512 0.47 22.96 -29.60
CA THR A 512 -0.17 23.56 -30.78
C THR A 512 -0.30 25.07 -30.64
N THR A 513 -0.65 25.56 -29.45
CA THR A 513 -0.73 27.00 -29.15
C THR A 513 0.64 27.66 -29.22
N SER A 514 1.69 26.99 -28.76
CA SER A 514 3.08 27.47 -28.87
C SER A 514 3.55 27.50 -30.33
N LEU A 515 3.23 26.48 -31.12
CA LEU A 515 3.53 26.45 -32.57
C LEU A 515 2.83 27.59 -33.30
N ASN A 516 1.55 27.84 -33.03
CA ASN A 516 0.78 28.93 -33.62
C ASN A 516 1.24 30.34 -33.19
N LYS A 517 2.02 30.45 -32.10
CA LYS A 517 2.66 31.70 -31.67
C LYS A 517 4.04 31.91 -32.29
N MET A 518 4.64 30.87 -32.88
CA MET A 518 5.92 30.91 -33.57
C MET A 518 5.78 31.04 -35.09
N SER A 519 4.60 30.73 -35.63
CA SER A 519 4.13 31.14 -36.97
C SER A 519 3.57 32.55 -36.95
#